data_AF-A0A379T773-F1
#
_entry.id   AF-A0A379T773-F1
#
_cell.length_a   1.000
_cell.length_b   1.000
_cell.length_c   1.000
_cell.angle_alpha   90.00
_cell.angle_beta   90.00
_cell.angle_gamma   90.00
#
_symmetry.space_group_name_H-M   'P 1'
#
loop_
_entity.id
_entity.type
_entity.pdbx_description
1 polymer ?
#
loop_
_entity_poly.entity_id
_entity_poly.type
_entity_poly.pdbx_seq_one_letter_code
_entity_poly.pdbx_strand_id
1 'polypeptide(L)' 'MSWHITAESDGMIAKGMSGEGQLRAFVASEDRMKEAFALPENAARVSL' A
#
# COMPACT_ATOMS: atom_id res chain seq x y z
N MET A 1 4.79 3.18 -13.41
CA MET A 1 4.18 2.88 -12.10
C MET A 1 4.68 3.92 -11.12
N SER A 2 3.80 4.54 -10.35
CA SER A 2 4.13 5.57 -9.37
C SER A 2 3.88 5.07 -7.97
N TRP A 3 4.74 5.43 -7.02
CA TRP A 3 4.61 5.04 -5.62
C TRP A 3 4.24 6.24 -4.76
N HIS A 4 3.21 6.08 -3.94
CA HIS A 4 2.85 7.03 -2.90
C HIS A 4 3.16 6.39 -1.56
N ILE A 5 3.98 7.07 -0.77
CA ILE A 5 4.42 6.59 0.53
C ILE A 5 3.89 7.57 1.57
N THR A 6 3.14 7.05 2.53
CA THR A 6 2.72 7.78 3.73
C THR A 6 3.39 7.12 4.91
N ALA A 7 4.18 7.89 5.66
CA ALA A 7 4.87 7.44 6.85
C ALA A 7 4.53 8.39 8.00
N GLU A 8 3.96 7.84 9.05
CA GLU A 8 3.50 8.56 10.24
C GLU A 8 4.10 7.90 11.48
N SER A 9 3.88 8.47 12.66
CA SER A 9 4.42 7.93 13.92
C SER A 9 3.95 6.52 14.25
N ASP A 10 2.82 6.08 13.69
CA ASP A 10 2.18 4.78 13.86
C ASP A 10 2.42 3.84 12.67
N GLY A 11 3.44 4.11 11.85
CA GLY A 11 3.90 3.20 10.81
C GLY A 11 3.81 3.75 9.39
N MET A 12 3.93 2.86 8.41
CA MET A 12 4.08 3.23 7.00
C MET A 12 3.16 2.41 6.11
N ILE A 13 2.69 3.06 5.04
CA ILE A 13 2.04 2.40 3.91
C ILE A 13 2.56 2.98 2.60
N ALA A 14 2.98 2.09 1.70
CA ALA A 14 3.38 2.43 0.34
C ALA A 14 2.37 1.81 -0.63
N LYS A 15 1.82 2.62 -1.53
CA LYS A 15 0.82 2.23 -2.54
C LYS A 15 1.40 2.43 -3.93
N GLY A 16 1.53 1.33 -4.67
CA GLY A 16 1.99 1.30 -6.05
C GLY A 16 0.82 1.42 -7.02
N MET A 17 0.79 2.48 -7.83
CA MET A 17 -0.29 2.82 -8.75
C MET A 17 0.14 2.63 -10.22
N SER A 18 -0.74 2.09 -11.05
CA SER A 18 -0.58 2.05 -12.51
C SER A 18 -0.67 3.46 -13.12
N GLY A 19 -0.32 3.58 -14.40
CA GLY A 19 -0.49 4.86 -15.14
C GLY A 19 -1.96 5.30 -15.28
N GLU A 20 -2.90 4.39 -15.06
CA GLU A 20 -4.35 4.65 -15.07
C GLU A 20 -4.90 4.94 -13.66
N GLY A 21 -4.02 5.05 -12.65
CA GLY A 21 -4.42 5.29 -11.26
C GLY A 21 -5.00 4.07 -10.55
N GLN A 22 -4.79 2.85 -11.06
CA GLN A 22 -5.22 1.63 -10.38
C GLN A 22 -4.17 1.17 -9.37
N LEU A 23 -4.58 0.82 -8.15
CA LEU A 23 -3.68 0.19 -7.18
C LEU A 23 -3.27 -1.21 -7.67
N ARG A 24 -1.97 -1.47 -7.71
CA ARG A 24 -1.40 -2.75 -8.17
C ARG A 24 -0.59 -3.47 -7.11
N ALA A 25 -0.02 -2.73 -6.15
CA ALA A 25 0.75 -3.30 -5.06
C ALA A 25 0.71 -2.40 -3.84
N PHE A 26 0.93 -2.98 -2.67
CA PHE A 26 1.16 -2.22 -1.45
C PHE A 26 2.15 -2.92 -0.50
N VAL A 27 2.82 -2.11 0.31
CA VAL A 27 3.61 -2.52 1.47
C VAL A 27 3.03 -1.78 2.67
N ALA A 28 2.83 -2.45 3.80
CA ALA A 28 2.35 -1.82 5.02
C ALA A 28 3.09 -2.39 6.24
N SER A 29 3.40 -1.53 7.20
CA SER A 29 3.80 -1.94 8.54
C SER A 29 2.65 -2.70 9.22
N GLU A 30 2.96 -3.54 10.21
CA GLU A 30 1.97 -4.29 10.96
C GLU A 30 0.87 -3.38 11.55
N ASP A 31 1.28 -2.22 12.10
CA ASP A 31 0.38 -1.21 12.67
C ASP A 31 -0.60 -0.61 11.64
N ARG A 32 -0.22 -0.59 10.35
CA ARG A 32 -1.03 -0.08 9.22
C ARG A 32 -1.75 -1.19 8.45
N MET A 33 -1.67 -2.44 8.90
CA MET A 33 -2.29 -3.57 8.19
C MET A 33 -3.82 -3.43 8.09
N LYS A 34 -4.49 -2.79 9.06
CA LYS A 34 -5.94 -2.48 9.00
C LYS A 34 -6.30 -1.61 7.80
N GLU A 35 -5.48 -0.62 7.50
CA GLU A 35 -5.65 0.23 6.32
C GLU A 35 -5.37 -0.56 5.03
N ALA A 36 -4.40 -1.47 5.09
CA ALA A 36 -4.07 -2.36 3.99
C ALA A 36 -5.18 -3.38 3.67
N PHE A 37 -5.93 -3.84 4.66
CA PHE A 37 -7.09 -4.72 4.47
C PHE A 37 -8.27 -4.04 3.75
N ALA A 38 -8.36 -2.71 3.78
CA ALA A 38 -9.37 -1.96 3.03
C ALA A 38 -8.99 -1.75 1.55
N LEU A 39 -7.79 -2.17 1.13
CA LEU A 39 -7.33 -2.05 -0.25
C LEU A 39 -7.93 -3.17 -1.12
N PRO A 40 -8.05 -2.93 -2.44
CA PRO A 40 -8.54 -3.94 -3.38
C PRO A 40 -7.79 -5.28 -3.26
N GLU A 41 -8.54 -6.39 -3.24
CA GLU A 41 -7.99 -7.76 -3.18
C GLU A 41 -7.02 -8.09 -4.33
N ASN A 42 -7.20 -7.43 -5.48
CA ASN A 42 -6.38 -7.61 -6.67
C ASN A 42 -5.02 -6.89 -6.60
N ALA A 43 -4.76 -6.11 -5.56
CA ALA A 43 -3.46 -5.49 -5.34
C ALA A 43 -2.53 -6.47 -4.63
N ALA A 44 -1.32 -6.64 -5.16
CA ALA A 44 -0.34 -7.53 -4.56
C ALA A 44 0.18 -6.97 -3.22
N ARG A 45 0.08 -7.76 -2.16
CA ARG A 45 0.79 -7.46 -0.91
C ARG A 45 2.25 -7.86 -1.05
N VAL A 46 3.14 -6.90 -0.93
CA VAL A 46 4.59 -7.12 -1.00
C VAL A 46 5.14 -7.19 0.42
N SER A 47 5.68 -8.35 0.78
CA SER A 47 6.43 -8.53 2.04
C SER A 47 7.91 -8.24 1.78
N LEU A 48 8.58 -7.55 2.71
CA LEU A 48 10.03 -7.37 2.73
C LEU A 48 10.72 -8.55 3.42
#